data_AF-A0A6G4R4M7-F1
#
_entry.id   AF-A0A6G4R4M7-F1
#
_cell.length_a   1.000
_cell.length_b   1.000
_cell.length_c   1.000
_cell.angle_alpha   90.00
_cell.angle_beta   90.00
_cell.angle_gamma   90.00
#
_symmetry.space_group_name_H-M   'P 1'
#
loop_
_entity.id
_entity.type
_entity.pdbx_description
1 polymer ?
#
loop_
_entity_poly.entity_id
_entity_poly.type
_entity_poly.pdbx_seq_one_letter_code
_entity_poly.pdbx_strand_id
1 'polypeptide(L)'
;MSTLVLSSPLQGWVASLEETPDAVFAERMLGDGLAIDPTGSVLHAPCDGRVISVHRARHAVTLRAGNGAEILMHVGLETVALDGEGFSVHVAEGQAVKAGQALIGFDL
;
A
#
# COMPACT_ATOMS: atom_id res chain seq x y z
N MET A 1 -8.27 -4.37 -23.46
CA MET A 1 -7.90 -3.85 -22.12
C MET A 1 -7.97 -5.02 -21.15
N SER A 2 -6.94 -5.25 -20.36
CA SER A 2 -6.94 -6.32 -19.34
C SER A 2 -7.46 -5.74 -18.02
N THR A 3 -8.54 -6.32 -17.50
CA THR A 3 -9.13 -5.92 -16.22
C THR A 3 -8.26 -6.40 -15.06
N LEU A 4 -7.96 -5.50 -14.12
CA LEU A 4 -7.32 -5.83 -12.85
C LEU A 4 -8.33 -5.63 -11.72
N VAL A 5 -8.55 -6.68 -10.94
CA VAL A 5 -9.40 -6.62 -9.74
C VAL A 5 -8.48 -6.45 -8.53
N LEU A 6 -8.74 -5.42 -7.74
CA LEU A 6 -8.06 -5.15 -6.48
C LEU A 6 -9.01 -5.50 -5.33
N SER A 7 -8.58 -6.42 -4.48
CA SER A 7 -9.22 -6.68 -3.18
C SER A 7 -8.80 -5.61 -2.17
N SER A 8 -9.60 -5.41 -1.12
CA SER A 8 -9.24 -4.42 -0.08
C SER A 8 -7.92 -4.82 0.57
N PRO A 9 -6.88 -3.97 0.51
CA PRO A 9 -5.59 -4.29 1.11
C PRO A 9 -5.61 -4.11 2.64
N LEU A 10 -6.62 -3.44 3.18
CA LEU A 10 -6.71 -3.09 4.59
C LEU A 10 -8.17 -3.06 5.04
N GLN A 11 -8.39 -3.36 6.33
CA GLN A 11 -9.70 -3.16 6.96
C GLN A 11 -9.83 -1.68 7.32
N GLY A 12 -10.95 -1.05 6.96
CA GLY A 12 -11.14 0.37 7.18
C GLY A 12 -12.28 0.97 6.36
N TRP A 13 -12.40 2.29 6.41
CA TRP A 13 -13.33 3.07 5.60
C TRP A 13 -12.62 3.65 4.39
N VAL A 14 -13.23 3.52 3.22
CA VAL A 14 -12.70 4.12 1.99
C VAL A 14 -13.05 5.61 1.97
N ALA A 15 -12.06 6.43 1.62
CA ALA A 15 -12.19 7.86 1.39
C ALA A 15 -11.61 8.23 0.01
N SER A 16 -12.03 9.38 -0.52
CA SER A 16 -11.40 9.94 -1.73
C SER A 16 -9.95 10.33 -1.44
N LEU A 17 -9.06 10.24 -2.43
CA LEU A 17 -7.71 10.82 -2.30
C LEU A 17 -7.77 12.32 -1.99
N GLU A 18 -8.78 13.02 -2.53
CA GLU A 18 -8.99 14.46 -2.32
C GLU A 18 -9.26 14.83 -0.85
N GLU A 19 -9.64 13.86 -0.02
CA GLU A 19 -9.88 14.04 1.42
C GLU A 19 -8.59 13.85 2.25
N THR A 20 -7.49 13.41 1.63
CA THR A 20 -6.20 13.27 2.31
C THR A 20 -5.57 14.66 2.55
N PRO A 21 -4.96 14.91 3.73
CA PRO A 21 -4.38 16.22 4.04
C PRO A 21 -3.01 16.48 3.37
N ASP A 22 -2.52 15.57 2.51
CA ASP A 22 -1.25 15.69 1.80
C ASP A 22 -1.50 15.93 0.31
N ALA A 23 -1.00 17.06 -0.21
CA ALA A 23 -1.20 17.49 -1.59
C ALA A 23 -0.67 16.49 -2.64
N VAL A 24 0.39 15.74 -2.33
CA VAL A 24 0.95 14.73 -3.25
C VAL A 24 -0.10 13.66 -3.58
N PHE A 25 -0.91 13.28 -2.59
CA PHE A 25 -2.00 12.32 -2.75
C PHE A 25 -3.30 13.00 -3.19
N ALA A 26 -3.68 14.12 -2.57
CA ALA A 26 -4.92 14.82 -2.88
C ALA A 26 -5.00 15.34 -4.32
N GLU A 27 -3.86 15.76 -4.89
CA GLU A 27 -3.76 16.21 -6.27
C GLU A 27 -3.44 15.07 -7.26
N ARG A 28 -3.44 13.81 -6.81
CA ARG A 28 -3.15 12.61 -7.63
C ARG A 28 -1.79 12.67 -8.34
N MET A 29 -0.79 13.32 -7.75
CA MET A 29 0.52 13.53 -8.40
C MET A 29 1.27 12.22 -8.68
N LEU A 30 1.06 11.20 -7.85
CA LEU A 30 1.67 9.87 -7.99
C LEU A 30 0.79 8.88 -8.80
N GLY A 31 -0.43 9.26 -9.15
CA GLY A 31 -1.43 8.41 -9.78
C GLY A 31 -2.80 8.52 -9.13
N ASP A 32 -3.78 7.87 -9.75
CA ASP A 32 -5.14 7.79 -9.24
C ASP A 32 -5.31 6.64 -8.23
N GLY A 33 -6.35 6.70 -7.41
CA GLY A 33 -6.58 5.72 -6.35
C GLY A 33 -7.60 6.17 -5.32
N LEU A 34 -7.43 5.66 -4.10
CA LEU A 34 -8.29 5.93 -2.94
C LEU A 34 -7.46 5.95 -1.66
N ALA A 35 -8.01 6.53 -0.61
CA ALA A 35 -7.49 6.44 0.76
C ALA A 35 -8.31 5.44 1.58
N ILE A 36 -7.70 4.89 2.62
CA ILE A 36 -8.37 4.01 3.59
C ILE A 36 -8.05 4.52 4.99
N ASP A 37 -9.08 4.80 5.78
CA ASP A 37 -8.97 5.06 7.22
C ASP A 37 -8.95 3.71 7.97
N PRO A 38 -7.79 3.28 8.48
CA PRO A 38 -7.57 1.90 8.93
C PRO A 38 -8.26 1.56 10.26
N THR A 39 -8.88 0.39 10.30
CA THR A 39 -9.32 -0.28 11.54
C THR A 39 -8.51 -1.54 11.86
N GLY A 40 -7.72 -2.02 10.91
CA GLY A 40 -6.81 -3.13 11.06
C GLY A 40 -5.35 -2.70 11.03
N SER A 41 -4.47 -3.55 11.57
CA SER A 41 -3.04 -3.31 11.73
C SER A 41 -2.15 -4.06 10.71
N VAL A 42 -2.75 -4.67 9.68
CA VAL A 42 -2.00 -5.45 8.69
C VAL A 42 -2.47 -5.11 7.28
N LEU A 43 -1.54 -4.60 6.48
CA LEU A 43 -1.67 -4.38 5.04
C LEU A 43 -1.44 -5.70 4.30
N HIS A 44 -2.34 -6.02 3.39
CA HIS A 44 -2.32 -7.23 2.57
C HIS A 44 -2.21 -6.90 1.08
N ALA A 45 -1.74 -7.84 0.28
CA ALA A 45 -1.66 -7.70 -1.16
C ALA A 45 -3.06 -7.62 -1.78
N PRO A 46 -3.41 -6.55 -2.52
CA PRO A 46 -4.72 -6.43 -3.14
C PRO A 46 -4.90 -7.35 -4.34
N CYS A 47 -3.80 -7.85 -4.93
CA CYS A 47 -3.81 -8.77 -6.06
C CYS A 47 -2.56 -9.65 -6.07
N ASP A 48 -2.55 -10.63 -6.98
CA ASP A 48 -1.32 -11.36 -7.33
C ASP A 48 -0.32 -10.42 -8.00
N GLY A 49 0.97 -10.55 -7.65
CA GLY A 49 2.00 -9.68 -8.21
C GLY A 49 3.40 -9.99 -7.72
N ARG A 50 4.32 -9.07 -8.01
CA ARG A 50 5.69 -9.09 -7.50
C ARG A 50 5.97 -7.79 -6.74
N VAL A 51 6.58 -7.90 -5.57
CA VAL A 51 7.07 -6.75 -4.81
C VAL A 51 8.23 -6.15 -5.60
N ILE A 52 8.08 -4.89 -6.02
CA ILE A 52 9.13 -4.17 -6.75
C ILE A 52 9.89 -3.19 -5.88
N SER A 53 9.32 -2.80 -4.73
CA SER A 53 9.99 -1.94 -3.76
C SER A 53 9.33 -2.09 -2.39
N VAL A 54 10.16 -2.07 -1.34
CA VAL A 54 9.75 -1.83 0.05
C VAL A 54 10.53 -0.62 0.54
N HIS A 55 9.84 0.40 1.03
CA HIS A 55 10.49 1.62 1.49
C HIS A 55 11.39 1.34 2.70
N ARG A 56 12.53 2.04 2.82
CA ARG A 56 13.51 1.82 3.91
C ARG A 56 12.90 1.95 5.32
N ALA A 57 11.98 2.91 5.47
CA ALA A 57 11.24 3.16 6.70
C ALA A 57 10.00 2.25 6.86
N ARG A 58 9.90 1.17 6.08
CA ARG A 58 8.94 0.05 6.23
C ARG A 58 7.45 0.38 6.14
N HIS A 59 7.05 1.63 5.89
CA HIS A 59 5.66 2.08 5.83
C HIS A 59 5.02 1.99 4.42
N ALA A 60 5.78 1.68 3.37
CA ALA A 60 5.26 1.65 2.01
C ALA A 60 5.83 0.48 1.20
N VAL A 61 4.99 -0.06 0.32
CA VAL A 61 5.32 -1.18 -0.56
C VAL A 61 4.67 -0.97 -1.93
N THR A 62 5.41 -1.31 -2.98
CA THR A 62 4.91 -1.26 -4.35
C THR A 62 4.86 -2.65 -4.95
N LEU A 63 3.71 -3.02 -5.51
CA LEU A 63 3.52 -4.25 -6.25
C LEU A 63 3.40 -3.97 -7.74
N ARG A 64 3.98 -4.84 -8.57
CA ARG A 64 3.68 -4.92 -10.00
C ARG A 64 2.77 -6.12 -10.27
N ALA A 65 1.58 -5.85 -10.81
CA ALA A 65 0.62 -6.87 -11.20
C ALA A 65 1.03 -7.55 -12.52
N GLY A 66 0.42 -8.71 -12.82
CA GLY A 66 0.73 -9.47 -14.04
C GLY A 66 0.43 -8.75 -15.36
N ASN A 67 -0.44 -7.74 -15.33
CA ASN A 67 -0.74 -6.88 -16.48
C ASN A 67 0.21 -5.67 -16.61
N GLY A 68 1.20 -5.54 -15.72
CA GLY A 68 2.18 -4.45 -15.70
C GLY A 68 1.76 -3.23 -14.88
N ALA A 69 0.55 -3.18 -14.33
CA ALA A 69 0.14 -2.09 -13.45
C ALA A 69 0.96 -2.08 -12.15
N GLU A 70 1.30 -0.90 -11.66
CA GLU A 70 2.01 -0.71 -10.40
C GLU A 70 1.06 -0.13 -9.36
N ILE A 71 1.05 -0.75 -8.18
CA ILE A 71 0.19 -0.39 -7.06
C ILE A 71 1.09 0.01 -5.91
N LEU A 72 1.14 1.31 -5.63
CA LEU A 72 1.77 1.85 -4.44
C LEU A 72 0.78 1.82 -3.27
N MET A 73 1.19 1.22 -2.16
CA MET A 73 0.46 1.28 -0.90
C MET A 73 1.34 1.96 0.13
N HIS A 74 0.88 3.10 0.65
CA HIS A 74 1.58 3.94 1.62
C HIS A 74 0.74 4.00 2.91
N VAL A 75 1.34 3.63 4.04
CA VAL A 75 0.66 3.59 5.35
C VAL A 75 0.89 4.90 6.10
N GLY A 76 -0.20 5.61 6.37
CA GLY A 76 -0.19 6.89 7.10
C GLY A 76 0.41 8.05 6.30
N LEU A 77 0.61 9.19 6.96
CA LEU A 77 1.28 10.38 6.42
C LEU A 77 2.47 10.73 7.30
N GLU A 78 3.53 11.27 6.69
CA GLU A 78 4.81 11.59 7.37
C GLU A 78 5.46 10.40 8.10
N THR A 79 4.99 9.17 7.90
CA THR A 79 5.46 7.94 8.56
C THR A 79 6.90 7.56 8.18
N VAL A 80 7.47 8.20 7.16
CA VAL A 80 8.91 8.16 6.90
C VAL A 80 9.75 8.64 8.09
N ALA A 81 9.25 9.59 8.88
CA ALA A 81 9.94 10.14 10.04
C ALA A 81 10.03 9.16 11.21
N LEU A 82 9.22 8.10 11.20
CA LEU A 82 9.26 7.04 12.22
C LEU A 82 10.43 6.07 12.02
N ASP A 83 11.17 6.17 10.90
CA ASP A 83 12.33 5.34 10.57
C ASP A 83 12.09 3.82 10.73
N GLY A 84 10.84 3.40 10.47
CA GLY A 84 10.39 2.02 10.57
C GLY A 84 9.97 1.56 11.97
N GLU A 85 10.04 2.40 13.00
CA GLU A 85 9.43 2.13 14.30
C GLU A 85 7.92 1.94 14.15
N GLY A 86 7.39 0.90 14.80
CA GLY A 86 5.99 0.51 14.69
C GLY A 86 5.63 -0.20 13.37
N PHE A 87 6.59 -0.57 12.51
CA PHE A 87 6.34 -1.32 11.27
C PHE A 87 7.09 -2.65 11.22
N SER A 88 6.38 -3.70 10.81
CA SER A 88 6.90 -5.06 10.58
C SER A 88 6.67 -5.47 9.13
N VAL A 89 7.73 -5.66 8.36
CA VAL A 89 7.63 -6.10 6.95
C VAL A 89 7.63 -7.62 6.87
N HIS A 90 6.70 -8.19 6.10
CA HIS A 90 6.52 -9.63 5.90
C HIS A 90 6.98 -10.13 4.51
N VAL A 91 7.45 -9.22 3.66
CA VAL A 91 7.88 -9.51 2.28
C VAL A 91 9.21 -8.85 1.93
N ALA A 92 9.92 -9.40 0.96
CA ALA A 92 11.15 -8.82 0.43
C ALA A 92 10.96 -8.27 -1.00
N GLU A 93 11.80 -7.32 -1.39
CA GLU A 93 11.88 -6.88 -2.78
C GLU A 93 12.17 -8.07 -3.71
N GLY A 94 11.50 -8.09 -4.86
CA GLY A 94 11.57 -9.20 -5.81
C GLY A 94 10.69 -10.40 -5.44
N GLN A 95 10.09 -10.46 -4.25
CA GLN A 95 9.22 -11.58 -3.86
C GLN A 95 7.91 -11.60 -4.66
N ALA A 96 7.47 -12.79 -5.08
CA ALA A 96 6.12 -12.98 -5.62
C ALA A 96 5.10 -13.10 -4.47
N VAL A 97 3.96 -12.45 -4.62
CA VAL A 97 2.88 -12.43 -3.62
C VAL A 97 1.55 -12.84 -4.23
N LYS A 98 0.68 -13.38 -3.38
CA LYS A 98 -0.71 -13.71 -3.72
C LYS A 98 -1.68 -12.72 -3.08
N ALA A 99 -2.83 -12.51 -3.71
CA ALA A 99 -3.90 -11.69 -3.14
C ALA A 99 -4.23 -12.15 -1.70
N GLY A 100 -4.36 -11.20 -0.78
CA GLY A 100 -4.60 -11.45 0.64
C GLY A 100 -3.35 -11.83 1.45
N GLN A 101 -2.17 -11.96 0.85
CA GLN A 101 -0.93 -12.20 1.59
C GLN A 101 -0.52 -10.96 2.39
N ALA A 102 -0.12 -11.14 3.66
CA ALA A 102 0.37 -10.05 4.50
C ALA A 102 1.65 -9.42 3.91
N LEU A 103 1.69 -8.09 3.89
CA LEU A 103 2.80 -7.28 3.38
C LEU A 103 3.51 -6.53 4.50
N ILE A 104 2.76 -5.71 5.24
CA ILE A 104 3.27 -4.84 6.31
C ILE A 104 2.29 -4.91 7.47
N GLY A 105 2.75 -5.34 8.64
CA GLY A 105 2.09 -5.09 9.92
C GLY A 105 2.53 -3.75 10.50
N PHE A 106 1.65 -3.07 11.21
CA PHE A 106 1.97 -1.80 11.86
C PHE A 106 1.19 -1.59 13.15
N ASP A 107 1.77 -0.85 14.08
CA ASP A 107 1.13 -0.47 15.33
C ASP A 107 0.20 0.72 15.08
N LEU A 108 -1.09 0.53 15.34
CA LEU A 108 -2.17 1.51 15.12
C LEU A 108 -2.37 2.44 16.33
#